data_AF-A0A0Q7XKF3-F1
#
_entry.id   AF-A0A0Q7XKF3-F1
#
_cell.length_a   1.000
_cell.length_b   1.000
_cell.length_c   1.000
_cell.angle_alpha   90.00
_cell.angle_beta   90.00
_cell.angle_gamma   90.00
#
_symmetry.space_group_name_H-M   'P 1'
#
loop_
_entity.id
_entity.type
_entity.pdbx_description
1 polymer ?
#
loop_
_entity_poly.entity_id
_entity_poly.type
_entity_poly.pdbx_seq_one_letter_code
_entity_poly.pdbx_strand_id
1 'polypeptide(L)' 'MDEVSRAIEQRMADIIAEELSSFVEWCGKEWTLTKEMAAKDPELRELTGDYLNGYNAALEGLKLALDSYRDEVGP' A
#
# COMPACT_ATOMS: atom_id res chain seq x y z
N MET A 1 -3.93 28.87 16.31
CA MET A 1 -4.75 28.07 15.39
C MET A 1 -6.12 27.96 16.02
N ASP A 2 -7.16 28.45 15.35
CA ASP A 2 -8.53 28.35 15.86
C ASP A 2 -9.11 26.95 15.64
N GLU A 3 -10.24 26.69 16.31
CA GLU A 3 -10.92 25.40 16.32
C GLU A 3 -11.39 24.96 14.92
N VAL A 4 -11.75 25.93 14.07
CA VAL A 4 -12.18 25.67 12.69
C VAL A 4 -11.01 25.19 11.84
N SER A 5 -9.85 25.84 11.97
CA SER A 5 -8.63 25.46 11.26
C SER A 5 -8.20 24.04 11.61
N ARG A 6 -8.22 23.69 12.90
CA ARG A 6 -7.90 22.32 13.36
C ARG A 6 -8.89 21.27 12.83
N ALA A 7 -10.18 21.61 12.78
CA ALA A 7 -11.20 20.71 12.24
C ALA A 7 -11.02 20.45 10.74
N ILE A 8 -10.60 21.46 9.97
CA ILE A 8 -10.29 21.30 8.54
C ILE A 8 -9.05 20.43 8.35
N GLU A 9 -7.98 20.67 9.11
CA GLU A 9 -6.75 19.86 9.05
C GLU A 9 -7.04 18.39 9.36
N GLN A 10 -7.81 18.11 10.41
CA GLN A 10 -8.19 16.74 10.75
C GLN A 10 -9.01 16.08 9.63
N ARG A 11 -10.00 16.79 9.10
CA ARG A 11 -10.86 16.23 8.04
C ARG A 11 -10.08 15.98 6.74
N MET A 12 -9.08 16.80 6.44
CA MET A 12 -8.16 16.54 5.32
C MET A 12 -7.29 15.32 5.59
N ALA A 13 -6.76 15.17 6.81
CA ALA A 13 -5.97 14.00 7.19
C ALA A 13 -6.80 12.70 7.06
N ASP A 14 -8.06 12.72 7.48
CA ASP A 14 -8.97 11.57 7.39
C ASP A 14 -9.21 11.16 5.92
N ILE A 15 -9.47 12.13 5.03
CA ILE A 15 -9.65 11.88 3.59
C ILE A 15 -8.38 11.27 2.98
N ILE A 16 -7.21 11.83 3.29
CA ILE A 16 -5.94 11.32 2.77
C ILE A 16 -5.69 9.89 3.26
N ALA A 17 -5.98 9.58 4.53
CA ALA A 17 -5.83 8.24 5.08
C ALA A 17 -6.76 7.21 4.41
N GLU A 18 -7.99 7.61 4.06
CA GLU A 18 -8.95 6.76 3.35
C GLU A 18 -8.50 6.48 1.90
N GLU A 19 -8.04 7.50 1.19
CA GLU A 19 -7.51 7.37 -0.18
C GLU A 19 -6.24 6.49 -0.20
N LEU A 20 -5.34 6.68 0.76
CA LEU A 20 -4.15 5.83 0.90
C LEU A 20 -4.50 4.38 1.21
N SER A 21 -5.51 4.14 2.06
CA SER A 21 -6.01 2.80 2.36
C SER A 21 -6.56 2.12 1.11
N SER A 22 -7.38 2.82 0.35
CA SER A 22 -7.93 2.34 -0.92
C SER A 22 -6.83 2.02 -1.93
N PHE A 23 -5.80 2.86 -2.01
CA PHE A 23 -4.65 2.64 -2.89
C PHE A 23 -3.84 1.39 -2.50
N VAL A 24 -3.53 1.22 -1.22
CA VAL A 24 -2.78 0.04 -0.73
C VAL A 24 -3.55 -1.25 -0.99
N GLU A 25 -4.87 -1.26 -0.75
CA GLU A 25 -5.70 -2.42 -1.07
C GLU A 25 -5.70 -2.75 -2.57
N TRP A 26 -5.76 -1.72 -3.41
CA TRP A 26 -5.70 -1.88 -4.86
C TRP A 26 -4.35 -2.46 -5.31
N CYS A 27 -3.23 -1.96 -4.79
CA CYS A 27 -1.91 -2.53 -5.06
C CYS A 27 -1.82 -4.00 -4.65
N GLY A 28 -2.34 -4.36 -3.47
CA GLY A 28 -2.36 -5.75 -3.01
C GLY A 28 -3.17 -6.70 -3.92
N LYS A 29 -4.18 -6.19 -4.62
CA LYS A 29 -5.00 -6.99 -5.55
C LYS A 29 -4.41 -7.05 -6.96
N GLU A 30 -4.07 -5.90 -7.52
CA GLU A 30 -3.69 -5.78 -8.94
C GLU A 30 -2.21 -6.01 -9.19
N TRP A 31 -1.35 -5.75 -8.21
CA TRP A 31 0.09 -5.85 -8.40
C TRP A 31 0.67 -7.16 -7.86
N THR A 32 -0.05 -7.91 -7.02
CA THR A 32 0.44 -9.20 -6.51
C THR A 32 0.69 -10.18 -7.66
N LEU A 33 1.94 -10.62 -7.81
CA LEU A 33 2.32 -11.55 -8.86
C LEU A 33 2.21 -12.99 -8.36
N THR A 34 1.38 -13.79 -9.03
CA THR A 34 1.32 -15.24 -8.78
C THR A 34 2.39 -15.98 -9.59
N LYS A 35 2.79 -17.16 -9.11
CA LYS A 35 3.72 -18.04 -9.86
C LYS A 35 3.19 -18.41 -11.24
N GLU A 36 1.87 -18.53 -11.38
CA GLU A 36 1.24 -18.86 -12.65
C GLU A 36 1.27 -17.69 -13.64
N MET A 37 1.07 -16.45 -13.16
CA MET A 37 1.25 -15.24 -13.98
C MET A 37 2.70 -15.09 -14.42
N ALA A 38 3.65 -15.25 -13.49
CA ALA A 38 5.07 -15.20 -13.81
C ALA A 38 5.51 -16.28 -14.80
N ALA A 39 4.91 -17.48 -14.74
CA ALA A 39 5.21 -18.55 -15.69
C ALA A 39 4.71 -18.26 -17.12
N LYS A 40 3.67 -17.43 -17.27
CA LYS A 40 3.06 -17.07 -18.57
C LYS A 40 3.72 -15.86 -19.22
N ASP A 41 4.38 -15.02 -18.44
CA ASP A 41 5.09 -13.83 -18.90
C ASP A 41 6.59 -14.13 -19.12
N PRO A 42 7.13 -14.00 -20.34
CA PRO A 42 8.54 -14.26 -20.62
C PRO A 42 9.51 -13.39 -19.82
N GLU A 43 9.16 -12.15 -19.52
CA GLU A 43 9.99 -11.21 -18.75
C GLU A 43 10.02 -11.58 -17.27
N LEU A 44 8.90 -12.10 -16.75
CA LEU A 44 8.81 -12.54 -15.36
C LEU A 44 9.26 -13.99 -15.16
N ARG A 45 9.29 -14.81 -16.22
CA ARG A 45 9.71 -16.22 -16.17
C ARG A 45 11.18 -16.37 -15.79
N GLU A 46 12.01 -15.38 -16.12
CA GLU A 46 13.43 -15.34 -15.72
C GLU A 46 13.64 -14.91 -14.27
N LEU A 47 12.61 -14.37 -13.61
CA LEU A 47 12.67 -14.00 -12.20
C LEU A 47 12.65 -15.26 -11.35
N THR A 48 13.61 -15.37 -10.42
CA THR A 48 13.67 -16.48 -9.47
C THR A 48 12.48 -16.41 -8.51
N GLY A 49 12.11 -17.56 -7.93
CA GLY A 49 11.06 -17.59 -6.90
C GLY A 49 11.32 -16.63 -5.73
N ASP A 50 12.60 -16.37 -5.42
CA ASP A 50 13.00 -15.43 -4.38
C ASP A 50 12.71 -13.97 -4.74
N TYR A 51 12.81 -13.60 -6.02
CA TYR A 51 12.44 -12.25 -6.49
C TYR A 51 10.93 -12.03 -6.35
N LEU A 52 10.11 -12.99 -6.78
CA LEU A 52 8.65 -12.91 -6.65
C LEU A 52 8.23 -12.80 -5.17
N ASN A 53 8.86 -13.59 -4.30
CA ASN A 53 8.63 -13.52 -2.86
C ASN A 53 9.01 -12.14 -2.29
N GLY A 54 10.18 -11.61 -2.67
CA GLY A 54 10.63 -10.29 -2.23
C GLY A 54 9.73 -9.15 -2.71
N TYR A 55 9.26 -9.23 -3.96
CA TYR A 55 8.34 -8.26 -4.53
C TYR A 55 6.98 -8.28 -3.80
N ASN A 56 6.37 -9.45 -3.60
CA ASN A 56 5.11 -9.55 -2.87
C ASN A 56 5.26 -9.15 -1.40
N ALA A 57 6.40 -9.46 -0.76
CA ALA A 57 6.69 -8.99 0.59
C ALA A 57 6.82 -7.46 0.67
N ALA A 58 7.37 -6.80 -0.36
CA ALA A 58 7.40 -5.34 -0.44
C ALA A 58 5.99 -4.74 -0.57
N LEU A 59 5.10 -5.38 -1.34
CA LEU A 59 3.69 -4.98 -1.44
C LEU A 59 2.95 -5.15 -0.11
N GLU A 60 3.17 -6.25 0.61
CA GLU A 60 2.65 -6.43 1.97
C GLU A 60 3.20 -5.36 2.93
N GLY A 61 4.46 -4.97 2.77
CA GLY A 61 5.11 -3.90 3.52
C GLY A 61 4.44 -2.53 3.35
N LEU A 62 3.78 -2.26 2.21
CA LEU A 62 3.02 -1.02 2.02
C LEU A 62 1.89 -0.88 3.03
N LYS A 63 1.24 -2.00 3.38
CA LYS A 63 0.18 -2.03 4.39
C LYS A 63 0.74 -1.69 5.78
N LEU A 64 1.88 -2.28 6.14
CA LEU A 64 2.56 -1.98 7.41
C LEU A 64 3.01 -0.52 7.51
N ALA A 65 3.51 0.05 6.40
CA ALA A 65 3.90 1.45 6.33
C ALA A 65 2.69 2.38 6.50
N LEU A 66 1.55 2.04 5.89
CA LEU A 66 0.30 2.77 6.06
C LEU A 66 -0.23 2.69 7.49
N ASP A 67 -0.22 1.51 8.10
CA ASP A 67 -0.64 1.34 9.50
C ASP A 67 0.25 2.18 10.43
N SER A 68 1.56 2.18 10.21
CA SER A 68 2.52 3.02 10.98
C SER A 68 2.24 4.51 10.80
N TYR A 69 1.95 4.96 9.57
CA TYR A 69 1.55 6.34 9.30
C TYR A 69 0.27 6.69 10.06
N ARG A 70 -0.74 5.82 10.06
CA ARG A 70 -1.99 6.06 10.80
C ARG A 70 -1.77 6.13 12.31
N ASP A 71 -0.86 5.34 12.85
CA ASP A 71 -0.48 5.42 14.27
C ASP A 71 0.26 6.74 14.60
N GLU A 72 1.02 7.31 13.66
CA GLU A 72 1.73 8.59 13.84
C GLU A 72 0.83 9.82 13.64
N VAL A 73 -0.17 9.75 12.76
CA VAL A 73 -1.01 10.90 12.37
C VAL A 73 -2.43 10.83 12.95
N GLY A 74 -2.80 9.70 13.56
CA GLY A 74 -4.07 9.55 14.28
C GLY A 74 -4.15 10.44 15.53
N PRO A 75 -5.36 10.82 15.98
CA PRO A 75 -5.56 11.62 17.20
C PRO A 75 -5.07 10.93 18.48
#